data_AF-A0A8C5ZK10-F1
#
_entry.id   AF-A0A8C5ZK10-F1
#
_cell.length_a   1.000
_cell.length_b   1.000
_cell.length_c   1.000
_cell.angle_alpha   90.00
_cell.angle_beta   90.00
_cell.angle_gamma   90.00
#
_symmetry.space_group_name_H-M   'P 1'
#
loop_
_entity.id
_entity.type
_entity.pdbx_description
1 polymer ?
#
loop_
_entity_poly.entity_id
_entity_poly.type
_entity_poly.pdbx_seq_one_letter_code
_entity_poly.pdbx_strand_id
1 'polypeptide(L)'
;MCGCGEPHWGWGPHAPSSLLLLSLLCTAPLGLLGGETRQVSLEVIPGWPGLPQSLLHIRAVGANSTLHYVWSSLGPPAVVLVATNTPHSVLNVSWSRLLSPEPDGGLRVLPEDSVQFSSALIFTRGSCCWGEVSSCCCATNSTQSTSP
;
A
#
# COMPACT_ATOMS: atom_id res chain seq x y z
N MET A 1 76.54 -1.26 -26.72
CA MET A 1 76.14 -0.51 -25.51
C MET A 1 74.80 0.17 -25.76
N CYS A 2 73.85 0.02 -24.81
CA CYS A 2 72.67 0.85 -24.52
C CYS A 2 71.70 1.14 -25.70
N GLY A 3 70.46 0.65 -25.81
CA GLY A 3 69.47 0.25 -24.80
C GLY A 3 68.58 1.44 -24.42
N CYS A 4 67.35 1.52 -24.95
CA CYS A 4 66.14 2.26 -24.51
C CYS A 4 65.16 2.32 -25.71
N GLY A 5 63.94 1.79 -25.75
CA GLY A 5 63.11 0.96 -24.88
C GLY A 5 61.79 0.79 -25.66
N GLU A 6 61.45 -0.44 -26.05
CA GLU A 6 60.19 -0.70 -26.75
C GLU A 6 59.02 -0.72 -25.76
N PRO A 7 57.86 -0.16 -26.12
CA PRO A 7 56.67 -0.21 -25.28
C PRO A 7 56.14 -1.64 -25.27
N HIS A 8 56.04 -2.19 -24.07
CA HIS A 8 55.38 -3.45 -23.81
C HIS A 8 53.90 -3.33 -24.24
N TRP A 9 53.48 -4.11 -25.22
CA TRP A 9 52.06 -4.31 -25.50
C TRP A 9 51.49 -5.21 -24.40
N GLY A 10 51.04 -4.58 -23.31
CA GLY A 10 50.28 -5.25 -22.27
C GLY A 10 48.95 -5.72 -22.83
N TRP A 11 48.81 -7.02 -23.05
CA TRP A 11 47.50 -7.65 -23.13
C TRP A 11 46.89 -7.56 -21.72
N GLY A 12 46.00 -6.58 -21.52
CA GLY A 12 45.19 -6.52 -20.32
C GLY A 12 44.24 -7.71 -20.29
N PRO A 13 44.28 -8.58 -19.28
CA PRO A 13 43.24 -9.57 -19.10
C PRO A 13 41.94 -8.85 -18.73
N HIS A 14 40.92 -9.11 -19.56
CA HIS A 14 39.51 -9.21 -19.21
C HIS A 14 39.08 -8.48 -17.93
N ALA A 15 38.39 -7.36 -18.13
CA ALA A 15 37.68 -6.65 -17.08
C ALA A 15 36.85 -7.63 -16.20
N PRO A 16 37.08 -7.69 -14.88
CA PRO A 16 36.31 -8.56 -13.98
C PRO A 16 34.86 -8.06 -13.76
N SER A 17 34.41 -7.05 -14.51
CA SER A 17 33.10 -6.42 -14.36
C SER A 17 31.94 -7.25 -14.93
N SER A 18 32.16 -7.98 -16.04
CA SER A 18 31.06 -8.64 -16.76
C SER A 18 30.51 -9.87 -16.02
N LEU A 19 31.37 -10.65 -15.37
CA LEU A 19 30.95 -11.84 -14.60
C LEU A 19 30.35 -11.48 -13.24
N LEU A 20 30.77 -10.37 -12.62
CA LEU A 20 30.15 -9.84 -11.41
C LEU A 20 28.72 -9.34 -11.67
N LEU A 21 28.50 -8.65 -12.80
CA LEU A 21 27.16 -8.27 -13.23
C LEU A 21 26.28 -9.51 -13.46
N LEU A 22 26.82 -10.54 -14.13
CA LEU A 22 26.07 -11.76 -14.40
C LEU A 22 25.72 -12.55 -13.12
N SER A 23 26.63 -12.58 -12.14
CA SER A 23 26.34 -13.15 -10.80
C SER A 23 25.28 -12.37 -10.03
N LEU A 24 25.22 -11.05 -10.20
CA LEU A 24 24.18 -10.21 -9.59
C LEU A 24 22.81 -10.46 -10.25
N LEU A 25 22.77 -10.75 -11.54
CA LEU A 25 21.56 -11.12 -12.26
C LEU A 25 21.05 -12.54 -11.90
N CYS A 26 21.95 -13.49 -11.62
CA CYS A 26 21.57 -14.84 -11.18
C CYS A 26 21.23 -14.96 -9.68
N THR A 27 21.49 -13.91 -8.89
CA THR A 27 21.00 -13.77 -7.50
C THR A 27 19.69 -12.98 -7.44
N ALA A 28 19.04 -12.74 -8.58
CA ALA A 28 17.61 -12.44 -8.58
C ALA A 28 16.92 -13.58 -7.83
N PRO A 29 16.22 -13.28 -6.73
CA PRO A 29 15.91 -14.29 -5.76
C PRO A 29 14.99 -15.33 -6.43
N LEU A 30 15.36 -16.58 -6.27
CA LEU A 30 14.42 -17.71 -6.17
C LEU A 30 13.31 -17.47 -5.11
N GLY A 31 13.20 -16.28 -4.51
CA GLY A 31 12.13 -15.83 -3.63
C GLY A 31 10.82 -15.50 -4.33
N LEU A 32 10.73 -15.63 -5.67
CA LEU A 32 9.44 -15.69 -6.37
C LEU A 32 8.94 -17.15 -6.55
N LEU A 33 9.78 -18.15 -6.31
CA LEU A 33 9.40 -19.57 -6.35
C LEU A 33 9.04 -20.08 -4.95
N GLY A 34 8.20 -19.31 -4.25
CA GLY A 34 7.74 -19.62 -2.89
C GLY A 34 6.50 -18.83 -2.50
N GLY A 35 5.74 -18.35 -3.48
CA GLY A 35 4.49 -17.65 -3.21
C GLY A 35 3.40 -18.67 -2.92
N GLU A 36 3.16 -18.98 -1.65
CA GLU A 36 1.86 -19.51 -1.23
C GLU A 36 0.77 -18.63 -1.86
N THR A 37 0.03 -19.21 -2.81
CA THR A 37 -1.03 -18.49 -3.51
C THR A 37 -2.10 -18.15 -2.49
N ARG A 38 -2.53 -16.88 -2.50
CA ARG A 38 -3.58 -16.41 -1.60
C ARG A 38 -4.89 -16.35 -2.36
N GLN A 39 -5.94 -16.92 -1.77
CA GLN A 39 -7.28 -16.71 -2.25
C GLN A 39 -7.73 -15.31 -1.84
N VAL A 40 -8.02 -14.46 -2.83
CA VAL A 40 -8.40 -13.06 -2.60
C VAL A 40 -9.90 -12.90 -2.82
N SER A 41 -10.58 -12.35 -1.82
CA SER A 41 -11.96 -11.87 -1.94
C SER A 41 -12.03 -10.37 -1.73
N LEU A 42 -12.90 -9.72 -2.49
CA LEU A 42 -13.17 -8.29 -2.42
C LEU A 42 -14.62 -8.08 -2.03
N GLU A 43 -14.86 -7.35 -0.95
CA GLU A 43 -16.20 -7.06 -0.46
C GLU A 43 -16.36 -5.56 -0.24
N VAL A 44 -17.42 -4.99 -0.81
CA VAL A 44 -17.84 -3.63 -0.50
C VAL A 44 -18.78 -3.72 0.69
N ILE A 45 -18.34 -3.23 1.84
CA ILE A 45 -19.17 -3.15 3.04
C ILE A 45 -19.97 -1.85 2.94
N PRO A 46 -21.31 -1.94 2.76
CA PRO A 46 -22.14 -0.77 2.64
C PRO A 46 -22.15 -0.01 3.97
N GLY A 47 -22.16 1.33 3.87
CA GLY A 47 -22.23 2.21 5.02
C GLY A 47 -23.54 2.18 5.78
N TRP A 48 -23.64 3.10 6.74
CA TRP A 48 -24.89 3.35 7.45
C TRP A 48 -25.99 3.86 6.50
N PRO A 49 -27.27 3.44 6.65
CA PRO A 49 -28.36 3.91 5.81
C PRO A 49 -28.42 5.43 5.71
N GLY A 50 -28.40 5.96 4.49
CA GLY A 50 -28.46 7.40 4.22
C GLY A 50 -27.10 8.10 4.10
N LEU A 51 -25.99 7.40 4.29
CA LEU A 51 -24.64 7.93 4.10
C LEU A 51 -23.94 7.29 2.90
N PRO A 52 -23.25 8.06 2.04
CA PRO A 52 -22.60 7.54 0.84
C PRO A 52 -21.27 6.82 1.14
N GLN A 53 -20.87 6.71 2.40
CA GLN A 53 -19.56 6.15 2.74
C GLN A 53 -19.60 4.63 2.67
N SER A 54 -18.54 4.04 2.13
CA SER A 54 -18.37 2.60 2.02
C SER A 54 -16.96 2.22 2.40
N LEU A 55 -16.81 1.00 2.91
CA LEU A 55 -15.51 0.40 3.16
C LEU A 55 -15.30 -0.69 2.13
N LEU A 56 -14.10 -0.79 1.59
CA LEU A 56 -13.71 -1.88 0.71
C LEU A 56 -12.78 -2.80 1.48
N HIS A 57 -13.25 -4.01 1.74
CA HIS A 57 -12.48 -5.04 2.41
C HIS A 57 -11.88 -5.99 1.39
N ILE A 58 -10.54 -6.06 1.36
CA ILE A 58 -9.78 -7.08 0.64
C ILE A 58 -9.32 -8.10 1.67
N ARG A 59 -9.64 -9.37 1.44
CA ARG A 59 -9.21 -10.49 2.28
C ARG A 59 -8.40 -11.46 1.45
N ALA A 60 -7.13 -11.62 1.77
CA ALA A 60 -6.21 -12.53 1.10
C ALA A 60 -5.82 -13.69 2.04
N VAL A 61 -6.53 -14.81 1.89
CA VAL A 61 -6.38 -16.01 2.71
C VAL A 61 -5.26 -16.88 2.15
N GLY A 62 -4.22 -17.12 2.95
CA GLY A 62 -3.18 -18.12 2.71
C GLY A 62 -3.39 -19.37 3.55
N ALA A 63 -2.45 -20.31 3.51
CA ALA A 63 -2.56 -21.60 4.21
C ALA A 63 -2.76 -21.45 5.73
N ASN A 64 -1.95 -20.60 6.37
CA ASN A 64 -1.94 -20.41 7.82
C ASN A 64 -2.05 -18.93 8.22
N SER A 65 -2.46 -18.07 7.29
CA SER A 65 -2.44 -16.63 7.53
C SER A 65 -3.44 -15.91 6.66
N THR A 66 -4.00 -14.80 7.16
CA THR A 66 -4.87 -13.94 6.36
C THR A 66 -4.34 -12.51 6.40
N LEU A 67 -4.36 -11.86 5.24
CA LEU A 67 -4.12 -10.42 5.14
C LEU A 67 -5.46 -9.72 4.91
N HIS A 68 -5.73 -8.70 5.70
CA HIS A 68 -6.88 -7.83 5.57
C HIS A 68 -6.40 -6.43 5.17
N TYR A 69 -6.92 -5.93 4.06
CA TYR A 69 -6.78 -4.53 3.66
C TYR A 69 -8.16 -3.91 3.72
N VAL A 70 -8.33 -2.87 4.54
CA VAL A 70 -9.59 -2.14 4.63
C VAL A 70 -9.36 -0.74 4.10
N TRP A 71 -9.89 -0.47 2.93
CA TRP A 71 -9.87 0.84 2.32
C TRP A 71 -11.10 1.63 2.74
N SER A 72 -10.88 2.89 3.09
CA SER A 72 -11.93 3.82 3.51
C SER A 72 -11.80 5.16 2.80
N SER A 73 -12.96 5.73 2.49
CA SER A 73 -13.13 7.13 2.12
C SER A 73 -13.84 7.94 3.23
N LEU A 74 -13.92 7.40 4.45
CA LEU A 74 -14.37 8.13 5.64
C LEU A 74 -13.31 9.17 6.00
N GLY A 75 -13.49 10.40 5.52
CA GLY A 75 -12.49 11.47 5.68
C GLY A 75 -11.36 11.35 4.65
N PRO A 76 -10.10 11.58 5.01
CA PRO A 76 -8.97 11.34 4.11
C PRO A 76 -8.94 9.87 3.67
N PRO A 77 -8.62 9.57 2.38
CA PRO A 77 -8.47 8.19 1.95
C PRO A 77 -7.46 7.47 2.84
N ALA A 78 -7.83 6.31 3.36
CA ALA A 78 -6.98 5.54 4.26
C ALA A 78 -7.10 4.05 3.96
N VAL A 79 -6.01 3.32 4.25
CA VAL A 79 -6.00 1.86 4.25
C VAL A 79 -5.46 1.35 5.58
N VAL A 80 -6.22 0.45 6.20
CA VAL A 80 -5.78 -0.31 7.37
C VAL A 80 -5.30 -1.68 6.89
N LEU A 81 -4.12 -2.07 7.35
CA LEU A 81 -3.48 -3.33 7.01
C LEU A 81 -3.36 -4.20 8.26
N VAL A 82 -3.92 -5.41 8.21
CA VAL A 82 -3.85 -6.36 9.32
C VAL A 82 -3.41 -7.73 8.80
N ALA A 83 -2.44 -8.34 9.49
CA ALA A 83 -2.02 -9.71 9.22
C ALA A 83 -2.34 -10.60 10.43
N THR A 84 -2.94 -11.75 10.15
CA THR A 84 -3.29 -12.75 11.16
C THR A 84 -2.59 -14.08 10.90
N ASN A 85 -2.43 -14.89 11.95
CA ASN A 85 -1.87 -16.26 11.88
C ASN A 85 -2.96 -17.34 11.71
N THR A 86 -4.14 -16.98 11.20
CA THR A 86 -5.25 -17.91 10.98
C THR A 86 -5.92 -17.65 9.64
N PRO A 87 -6.33 -18.69 8.89
CA PRO A 87 -7.12 -18.53 7.66
C PRO A 87 -8.59 -18.19 7.93
N HIS A 88 -9.03 -18.21 9.19
CA HIS A 88 -10.42 -18.04 9.60
C HIS A 88 -10.72 -16.66 10.20
N SER A 89 -9.77 -15.71 10.12
CA SER A 89 -10.03 -14.37 10.65
C SER A 89 -11.06 -13.61 9.82
N VAL A 90 -11.89 -12.84 10.53
CA VAL A 90 -13.02 -12.10 9.96
C VAL A 90 -12.93 -10.62 10.37
N LEU A 91 -13.37 -9.75 9.46
CA LEU A 91 -13.50 -8.32 9.75
C LEU A 91 -14.87 -8.05 10.38
N ASN A 92 -14.90 -7.34 11.49
CA ASN A 92 -16.11 -6.88 12.15
C ASN A 92 -16.17 -5.34 12.08
N VAL A 93 -17.28 -4.82 11.55
CA VAL A 93 -17.49 -3.39 11.32
C VAL A 93 -18.72 -2.93 12.09
N SER A 94 -18.52 -2.01 13.03
CA SER A 94 -19.58 -1.34 13.77
C SER A 94 -19.70 0.11 13.30
N TRP A 95 -20.59 0.32 12.33
CA TRP A 95 -20.82 1.63 11.71
C TRP A 95 -21.26 2.71 12.69
N SER A 96 -22.15 2.37 13.63
CA SER A 96 -22.61 3.31 14.67
C SER A 96 -21.45 3.84 15.52
N ARG A 97 -20.47 2.98 15.83
CA ARG A 97 -19.28 3.35 16.57
C ARG A 97 -18.26 4.09 15.70
N LEU A 98 -18.00 3.61 14.48
CA LEU A 98 -17.08 4.27 13.54
C LEU A 98 -17.45 5.73 13.23
N LEU A 99 -18.74 6.04 13.25
CA LEU A 99 -19.27 7.40 13.01
C LEU A 99 -19.48 8.20 14.29
N SER A 100 -19.22 7.61 15.47
CA SER A 100 -19.33 8.30 16.75
C SER A 100 -18.07 9.14 17.04
N PRO A 101 -18.14 10.09 18.00
CA PRO A 101 -16.97 10.86 18.42
C PRO A 101 -15.84 9.99 18.98
N GLU A 102 -16.16 8.80 19.48
CA GLU A 102 -15.21 7.77 19.96
C GLU A 102 -15.20 6.54 19.02
N PRO A 103 -14.47 6.59 17.89
CA PRO A 103 -14.49 5.54 16.86
C PRO A 103 -13.74 4.25 17.26
N ASP A 104 -13.07 4.22 18.41
CA ASP A 104 -12.20 3.13 18.85
C ASP A 104 -12.92 1.79 18.98
N GLY A 105 -12.43 0.80 18.24
CA GLY A 105 -13.04 -0.54 18.17
C GLY A 105 -14.26 -0.61 17.24
N GLY A 106 -14.53 0.44 16.45
CA GLY A 106 -15.51 0.40 15.36
C GLY A 106 -15.08 -0.51 14.20
N LEU A 107 -13.78 -0.75 14.04
CA LEU A 107 -13.22 -1.71 13.10
C LEU A 107 -12.31 -2.70 13.85
N ARG A 108 -12.62 -3.99 13.77
CA ARG A 108 -11.85 -5.04 14.45
C ARG A 108 -11.68 -6.26 13.55
N VAL A 109 -10.53 -6.92 13.68
CA VAL A 109 -10.32 -8.24 13.09
C VAL A 109 -10.38 -9.28 14.21
N LEU A 110 -11.24 -10.28 14.04
CA LEU A 110 -11.43 -11.34 15.02
C LEU A 110 -10.86 -12.65 14.49
N PRO A 111 -10.30 -13.51 15.37
CA PRO A 111 -10.07 -13.27 16.80
C PRO A 111 -8.84 -12.36 17.02
N GLU A 112 -8.87 -11.51 18.06
CA GLU A 112 -7.86 -10.44 18.24
C GLU A 112 -6.46 -10.98 18.56
N ASP A 113 -6.38 -12.10 19.27
CA ASP A 113 -5.14 -12.81 19.61
C ASP A 113 -4.42 -13.39 18.39
N SER A 114 -5.12 -13.53 17.26
CA SER A 114 -4.51 -13.98 16.01
C SER A 114 -3.75 -12.88 15.27
N VAL A 115 -3.93 -11.61 15.65
CA VAL A 115 -3.31 -10.47 14.96
C VAL A 115 -1.82 -10.43 15.26
N GLN A 116 -1.02 -10.57 14.22
CA GLN A 116 0.45 -10.52 14.30
C GLN A 116 0.99 -9.13 13.94
N PHE A 117 0.25 -8.40 13.10
CA PHE A 117 0.63 -7.07 12.64
C PHE A 117 -0.60 -6.23 12.33
N SER A 118 -0.54 -4.95 12.69
CA SER A 118 -1.54 -3.96 12.32
C SER A 118 -0.87 -2.62 12.04
N SER A 119 -1.23 -1.99 10.92
CA SER A 119 -0.76 -0.64 10.57
C SER A 119 -1.82 0.09 9.74
N ALA A 120 -1.68 1.40 9.59
CA ALA A 120 -2.55 2.23 8.78
C ALA A 120 -1.73 3.21 7.93
N LEU A 121 -2.19 3.43 6.71
CA LEU A 121 -1.66 4.45 5.81
C LEU A 121 -2.79 5.43 5.49
N ILE A 122 -2.55 6.71 5.72
CA ILE A 122 -3.53 7.78 5.52
C ILE A 122 -2.98 8.73 4.45
N PHE A 123 -3.76 8.97 3.41
CA PHE A 123 -3.45 9.89 2.33
C PHE A 123 -4.06 11.26 2.63
N THR A 124 -3.27 12.14 3.24
CA THR A 124 -3.79 13.39 3.81
C THR A 124 -3.89 14.55 2.83
N ARG A 125 -3.06 14.61 1.78
CA ARG A 125 -3.08 15.69 0.77
C ARG A 125 -2.59 15.20 -0.59
N GLY A 126 -3.25 15.64 -1.66
CA GLY A 126 -2.64 15.73 -2.98
C GLY A 126 -1.80 17.01 -3.01
N SER A 127 -0.52 16.91 -3.37
CA SER A 127 0.27 18.12 -3.62
C SER A 127 -0.28 18.78 -4.89
N CYS A 128 -0.90 19.96 -4.75
CA CYS A 128 -1.18 20.84 -5.87
C CYS A 128 0.13 21.47 -6.35
N CYS A 129 1.05 20.66 -6.89
CA CYS A 129 2.13 21.15 -7.73
C CYS A 129 1.78 20.82 -9.17
N TRP A 130 0.70 21.46 -9.65
CA TRP A 130 0.57 21.71 -11.07
C TRP A 130 1.25 23.05 -11.33
N GLY A 131 2.19 23.05 -12.27
CA GLY A 131 2.85 24.26 -12.73
C GLY A 131 1.82 25.31 -13.12
N GLU A 132 2.13 26.55 -12.74
CA GLU A 132 1.42 27.79 -13.02
C GLU A 132 -0.02 27.93 -12.47
N VAL A 133 -0.09 28.83 -11.48
CA VAL A 133 -1.20 29.67 -11.04
C VAL A 133 -2.37 29.74 -12.03
N SER A 134 -3.54 29.22 -11.62
CA SER A 134 -4.89 29.77 -11.84
C SER A 134 -5.97 28.69 -12.04
N SER A 135 -6.16 27.74 -11.12
CA SER A 135 -7.51 27.20 -10.85
C SER A 135 -7.47 26.19 -9.70
N CYS A 136 -7.49 26.68 -8.47
CA CYS A 136 -8.03 25.89 -7.36
C CYS A 136 -9.20 26.69 -6.80
N CYS A 137 -10.29 26.74 -7.56
CA CYS A 137 -11.57 27.16 -7.00
C CYS A 137 -12.08 26.03 -6.10
N CYS A 138 -11.71 26.08 -4.83
CA CYS A 138 -12.55 25.53 -3.77
C CYS A 138 -13.89 26.29 -3.85
N ALA A 139 -14.89 25.69 -4.49
CA ALA A 139 -16.25 26.20 -4.49
C ALA A 139 -16.86 25.98 -3.09
N THR A 140 -16.52 26.83 -2.14
CA THR A 140 -17.32 27.03 -0.94
C THR A 140 -18.54 27.85 -1.34
N ASN A 141 -19.71 27.23 -1.28
CA ASN A 141 -21.01 27.89 -1.35
C ASN A 141 -21.03 29.09 -0.38
N SER A 142 -21.10 30.30 -0.93
CA SER A 142 -21.55 31.48 -0.19
C SER A 142 -22.80 32.02 -0.87
N THR A 143 -23.91 31.83 -0.18
CA THR A 143 -25.22 32.43 -0.33
C THR A 143 -25.16 33.90 -0.78
N GLN A 144 -25.92 34.26 -1.81
CA GLN A 144 -26.59 35.56 -1.80
C GLN A 144 -27.86 35.58 -2.66
N SER A 145 -28.96 35.73 -1.93
CA SER A 145 -30.29 36.12 -2.38
C SER A 145 -30.25 37.50 -3.04
N THR A 146 -30.89 37.65 -4.21
CA THR A 146 -31.90 38.70 -4.47
C THR A 146 -32.60 38.41 -5.79
N SER A 147 -33.92 38.19 -5.70
CA SER A 147 -34.93 38.52 -6.72
C SER A 147 -35.62 39.83 -6.26
N PRO A 148 -36.41 40.54 -7.09
CA PRO A 148 -36.94 40.21 -8.42
C PRO A 148 -36.36 41.03 -9.57
#